data_AF-A0A945PEG6-F1
#
_entry.id   AF-A0A945PEG6-F1
#
_cell.length_a   1.000
_cell.length_b   1.000
_cell.length_c   1.000
_cell.angle_alpha   90.00
_cell.angle_beta   90.00
_cell.angle_gamma   90.00
#
_symmetry.space_group_name_H-M   'P 1'
#
loop_
_entity.id
_entity.type
_entity.pdbx_description
1 polymer ?
#
loop_
_entity_poly.entity_id
_entity_poly.type
_entity_poly.pdbx_seq_one_letter_code
_entity_poly.pdbx_strand_id
1 'polypeptide(L)' 'VFVNGIEPGRALTDMVVPRFSAEHIADPGNPLGRYSDPEEVAEVAEFLCSERNTYTTGSVWSVKGATG' A
#
# COMPACT_ATOMS: atom_id res chain seq x y z
N VAL A 1 -5.56 -15.00 17.94
CA VAL A 1 -5.30 -14.82 16.49
C VAL A 1 -5.90 -13.47 16.10
N PHE A 2 -5.07 -12.55 15.61
CA PHE A 2 -5.54 -11.26 15.10
C PHE A 2 -5.82 -11.38 13.60
N VAL A 3 -6.81 -10.64 13.13
CA VAL A 3 -7.20 -10.60 11.71
C VAL A 3 -7.33 -9.14 11.30
N ASN A 4 -6.60 -8.71 10.29
CA ASN A 4 -6.67 -7.35 9.73
C ASN A 4 -6.65 -7.43 8.21
N GLY A 5 -7.14 -6.37 7.57
CA GLY A 5 -7.00 -6.15 6.12
C GLY A 5 -5.99 -5.05 5.83
N ILE A 6 -5.32 -5.15 4.69
CA ILE A 6 -4.53 -4.07 4.10
C ILE A 6 -5.18 -3.71 2.78
N GLU A 7 -5.48 -2.42 2.59
CA GLU A 7 -6.03 -1.87 1.36
C GLU A 7 -4.94 -1.08 0.64
N PRO A 8 -4.15 -1.72 -0.24
CA PRO A 8 -3.07 -1.06 -0.96
C PRO A 8 -3.61 -0.23 -2.13
N GLY A 9 -2.93 0.88 -2.39
CA GLY A 9 -3.09 1.63 -3.63
C GLY A 9 -2.30 0.97 -4.76
N ARG A 10 -2.12 1.72 -5.85
CA ARG A 10 -1.22 1.28 -6.92
C ARG A 10 0.23 1.32 -6.41
N ALA A 11 0.86 0.16 -6.35
CA ALA A 11 2.29 0.01 -6.08
C ALA A 11 3.06 -0.31 -7.37
N LEU A 12 4.32 0.09 -7.45
CA LEU A 12 5.22 -0.10 -8.61
C LEU A 12 5.72 -1.54 -8.74
N THR A 13 4.79 -2.49 -8.81
CA THR A 13 5.07 -3.90 -9.05
C THR A 13 5.31 -4.20 -10.53
N ASP A 14 5.91 -5.37 -10.82
CA ASP A 14 6.08 -5.89 -12.18
C ASP A 14 4.77 -6.00 -12.97
N MET A 15 3.61 -6.07 -12.29
CA MET A 15 2.29 -6.06 -12.93
C MET A 15 1.80 -4.65 -13.27
N VAL A 16 2.12 -3.66 -12.44
CA VAL A 16 1.61 -2.28 -12.57
C VAL A 16 2.46 -1.47 -13.53
N VAL A 17 3.79 -1.56 -13.42
CA VAL A 17 4.74 -0.78 -14.25
C VAL A 17 4.46 -0.91 -15.76
N PRO A 18 4.28 -2.11 -16.35
CA PRO A 18 4.03 -2.21 -17.80
C PRO A 18 2.62 -1.79 -18.22
N ARG A 19 1.70 -1.53 -17.27
CA ARG A 19 0.30 -1.18 -17.57
C ARG A 19 0.10 0.30 -17.85
N PHE A 20 1.07 1.15 -17.53
CA PHE A 20 0.98 2.61 -17.65
C PHE A 20 2.19 3.19 -18.39
N SER A 21 2.00 4.35 -19.02
CA SER A 21 3.13 5.10 -19.57
C SER A 21 4.02 5.63 -18.45
N ALA A 22 5.30 5.86 -18.73
CA ALA A 22 6.22 6.49 -17.78
C ALA A 22 5.74 7.87 -17.33
N GLU A 23 5.09 8.64 -18.22
CA GLU A 23 4.47 9.93 -17.90
C GLU A 23 3.35 9.79 -16.88
N HIS A 24 2.46 8.80 -17.04
CA HIS A 24 1.38 8.55 -16.09
C HIS A 24 1.89 8.05 -14.73
N ILE A 25 2.99 7.29 -14.71
CA ILE A 25 3.63 6.85 -13.47
C ILE A 25 4.28 8.03 -12.74
N ALA A 26 4.86 8.98 -13.49
CA ALA A 26 5.51 10.16 -12.93
C ALA A 26 4.51 11.17 -12.35
N ASP A 27 3.32 11.29 -12.93
CA ASP A 27 2.21 12.09 -12.40
C ASP A 27 0.89 11.29 -12.40
N PRO A 28 0.66 10.47 -11.38
CA PRO A 28 -0.50 9.59 -11.31
C PRO A 28 -1.79 10.30 -10.86
N GLY A 29 -1.75 11.60 -10.57
CA GLY A 29 -2.90 12.40 -10.14
C GLY A 29 -3.47 12.02 -8.77
N ASN A 30 -2.78 11.20 -7.97
CA ASN A 30 -3.16 10.95 -6.59
C ASN A 30 -2.64 12.04 -5.65
N PRO A 31 -3.23 12.24 -4.44
CA PRO A 31 -2.81 13.32 -3.53
C PRO A 31 -1.35 13.29 -3.08
N LEU A 32 -0.69 12.13 -3.09
CA LEU A 32 0.75 12.02 -2.80
C LEU A 32 1.64 12.24 -4.03
N GLY A 33 1.06 12.34 -5.23
CA GLY A 33 1.78 12.58 -6.48
C GLY A 33 2.66 11.42 -6.93
N ARG A 34 2.52 10.23 -6.34
CA ARG A 34 3.32 9.04 -6.72
C ARG A 34 2.60 7.74 -6.40
N TYR A 35 2.96 6.67 -7.11
CA TYR A 35 2.62 5.31 -6.65
C TYR A 35 3.51 4.91 -5.48
N SER A 36 3.03 3.96 -4.68
CA SER A 36 3.82 3.41 -3.59
C SER A 36 4.88 2.46 -4.13
N ASP A 37 5.95 2.29 -3.39
CA ASP A 37 6.83 1.14 -3.51
C ASP A 37 6.13 -0.09 -2.88
N PRO A 38 6.27 -1.31 -3.42
CA PRO A 38 5.67 -2.51 -2.84
C PRO A 38 6.09 -2.73 -1.37
N GLU A 39 7.31 -2.34 -1.02
CA GLU A 39 7.91 -2.48 0.29
C GLU A 39 7.17 -1.60 1.32
N GLU A 40 6.63 -0.45 0.92
CA GLU A 40 5.80 0.38 1.80
C GLU A 40 4.53 -0.34 2.26
N VAL A 41 3.98 -1.23 1.44
CA VAL A 41 2.86 -2.10 1.82
C VAL A 41 3.34 -3.26 2.70
N ALA A 42 4.52 -3.81 2.39
CA ALA A 42 5.12 -4.90 3.15
C ALA A 42 5.47 -4.50 4.59
N GLU A 43 5.93 -3.27 4.83
CA GLU A 43 6.20 -2.74 6.17
C GLU A 43 4.94 -2.76 7.06
N VAL A 44 3.77 -2.45 6.51
CA VAL A 44 2.51 -2.52 7.26
C VAL A 44 2.13 -3.97 7.55
N ALA A 45 2.33 -4.88 6.59
CA ALA A 45 2.10 -6.30 6.79
C ALA A 45 3.04 -6.88 7.86
N GLU A 46 4.33 -6.53 7.82
CA GLU A 46 5.32 -6.95 8.79
C GLU A 46 4.95 -6.45 10.19
N PHE A 47 4.57 -5.17 10.34
CA PHE A 47 4.10 -4.65 11.62
C PHE A 47 2.92 -5.45 12.18
N LEU A 48 1.90 -5.70 11.34
CA LEU A 48 0.67 -6.41 11.75
C LEU A 48 0.93 -7.88 12.12
N CYS A 49 1.93 -8.51 11.52
CA CYS A 49 2.37 -9.88 11.80
C CYS A 49 3.41 -9.98 12.93
N SER A 50 4.06 -8.87 13.31
CA SER A 50 5.09 -8.85 14.34
C SER A 50 4.52 -8.87 15.76
N GLU A 51 5.37 -9.14 16.74
CA GLU A 51 5.04 -9.04 18.17
C GLU A 51 4.68 -7.61 18.63
N ARG A 52 4.94 -6.58 17.80
CA ARG A 52 4.58 -5.19 18.09
C ARG A 52 3.07 -4.96 17.97
N ASN A 53 2.36 -5.77 17.20
CA ASN A 53 0.91 -5.71 17.14
C ASN A 53 0.28 -6.44 18.34
N THR A 54 -0.05 -5.70 19.38
CA THR A 54 -0.61 -6.25 20.64
C THR A 54 -2.11 -6.01 20.79
N TYR A 55 -2.72 -5.16 19.96
CA TYR A 55 -4.11 -4.73 20.16
C TYR A 55 -4.89 -4.35 18.89
N THR A 56 -4.29 -4.50 17.69
CA THR A 56 -4.99 -4.20 16.43
C THR A 56 -5.52 -5.48 15.80
N THR A 57 -6.85 -5.58 15.75
CA THR A 57 -7.58 -6.63 15.02
C THR A 57 -8.93 -6.08 14.54
N GLY A 58 -9.47 -6.64 13.47
CA GLY A 58 -10.76 -6.28 12.88
C GLY A 58 -10.75 -4.99 12.06
N SER A 59 -9.57 -4.44 11.74
CA SER A 59 -9.42 -3.18 11.02
C SER A 59 -8.90 -3.37 9.60
N VAL A 60 -9.22 -2.43 8.72
CA VAL A 60 -8.64 -2.32 7.37
C VAL A 60 -7.69 -1.12 7.37
N TRP A 61 -6.43 -1.37 7.01
CA TRP A 61 -5.37 -0.37 6.98
C TRP A 61 -5.21 0.18 5.57
N SER A 62 -5.44 1.48 5.41
CA SER A 62 -5.32 2.18 4.13
C SER A 62 -3.86 2.48 3.83
N VAL A 63 -3.31 1.86 2.77
CA VAL A 63 -1.94 2.05 2.29
C VAL A 63 -1.99 2.48 0.82
N LYS A 64 -2.71 3.56 0.57
CA LYS A 64 -3.11 3.97 -0.78
C LYS A 64 -2.94 5.45 -1.08
N GLY A 65 -1.99 6.13 -0.42
CA GLY A 65 -1.62 7.51 -0.74
C GLY A 65 -2.78 8.51 -0.77
N ALA A 66 -3.73 8.36 0.16
CA ALA A 66 -4.96 9.14 0.26
C ALA A 66 -5.88 9.05 -0.98
N THR A 67 -5.75 8.01 -1.81
CA THR A 67 -6.77 7.65 -2.80
C THR A 67 -7.87 6.83 -2.15
N GLY A 68 -9.12 7.12 -2.47
CA GLY A 68 -10.32 6.43 -1.97
C GLY A 68 -10.76 5.38 -2.96
#